data_AF-A0A2C2VIB8-F1
#
_entry.id   AF-A0A2C2VIB8-F1
#
_cell.length_a   1.000
_cell.length_b   1.000
_cell.length_c   1.000
_cell.angle_alpha   90.00
_cell.angle_beta   90.00
_cell.angle_gamma   90.00
#
_symmetry.space_group_name_H-M   'P 1'
#
loop_
_entity.id
_entity.type
_entity.pdbx_description
1 polymer ?
#
loop_
_entity_poly.entity_id
_entity_poly.type
_entity_poly.pdbx_seq_one_letter_code
_entity_poly.pdbx_strand_id
1 'polypeptide(L)' 'MLDTLKYGSITLVVQDGKIVQIEKNEKVRLQSNKIR' A
#
# COMPACT_ATOMS: atom_id res chain seq x y z
N MET A 1 -1.75 10.83 -4.29
CA MET A 1 -1.29 9.46 -4.65
C MET A 1 -1.13 8.55 -3.43
N LEU A 2 -0.67 9.04 -2.27
CA LEU A 2 -0.61 8.27 -1.02
C LEU A 2 -1.96 8.12 -0.28
N ASP A 3 -2.91 9.02 -0.55
CA ASP A 3 -4.21 9.09 0.14
C ASP A 3 -5.19 7.94 -0.16
N THR A 4 -4.86 7.04 -1.08
CA THR A 4 -5.73 5.90 -1.44
C THR A 4 -5.50 4.67 -0.57
N LEU A 5 -4.40 4.61 0.19
CA LEU A 5 -4.00 3.44 0.95
C LEU A 5 -4.67 3.45 2.34
N LYS A 6 -5.89 2.90 2.43
CA LYS A 6 -6.65 2.88 3.70
C LYS A 6 -6.06 1.92 4.74
N TYR A 7 -5.52 0.79 4.30
CA TYR A 7 -4.94 -0.24 5.16
C TYR A 7 -3.77 -0.92 4.46
N GLY A 8 -2.63 -1.04 5.13
CA GLY A 8 -1.44 -1.67 4.56
C GLY A 8 -0.13 -1.12 5.14
N SER A 9 0.99 -1.45 4.50
CA SER A 9 2.32 -0.97 4.85
C SER A 9 3.08 -0.50 3.61
N ILE A 10 3.94 0.49 3.81
CA ILE A 10 4.90 0.94 2.79
C ILE A 10 6.29 0.75 3.40
N THR A 11 7.15 0.02 2.70
CA THR A 11 8.55 -0.13 3.06
C THR A 11 9.40 0.72 2.13
N LEU A 12 10.18 1.62 2.70
CA LEU A 12 11.15 2.45 1.98
C LEU A 12 12.55 2.00 2.35
N VAL A 13 13.35 1.66 1.35
CA VAL A 13 14.78 1.39 1.55
C VAL A 13 15.56 2.61 1.06
N VAL A 14 16.33 3.20 1.97
CA VAL A 14 17.18 4.36 1.70
C VAL A 14 18.63 3.95 1.89
N GLN A 15 19.45 4.24 0.89
CA GLN A 15 20.89 4.02 0.90
C GLN A 15 21.57 5.28 0.35
N ASP A 16 22.64 5.74 1.01
CA ASP A 16 23.38 6.96 0.65
C ASP A 16 22.48 8.21 0.49
N GLY A 17 21.44 8.32 1.31
CA GLY A 17 20.48 9.43 1.25
C GLY A 17 19.53 9.41 0.05
N LYS A 18 19.54 8.33 -0.74
CA LYS A 18 18.65 8.12 -1.90
C LYS A 18 17.73 6.93 -1.66
N ILE A 19 16.48 7.04 -2.10
CA ILE A 19 15.52 5.94 -2.07
C ILE A 19 15.90 4.97 -3.18
N VAL A 20 16.20 3.73 -2.82
CA VAL A 20 16.58 2.67 -3.77
C VAL A 20 15.46 1.67 -3.99
N GLN A 21 14.53 1.55 -3.05
CA GLN A 21 13.38 0.65 -3.17
C GLN A 21 12.15 1.22 -2.47
N ILE A 22 11.00 0.98 -3.07
CA ILE A 22 9.68 1.27 -2.52
C ILE A 22 8.84 0.02 -2.70
N GLU A 23 8.35 -0.54 -1.60
CA GLU A 23 7.40 -1.65 -1.62
C GLU A 23 6.09 -1.21 -0.96
N LYS A 24 4.96 -1.45 -1.63
CA LYS A 24 3.63 -1.09 -1.15
C LYS A 24 2.78 -2.35 -1.00
N ASN A 25 2.45 -2.70 0.23
CA ASN A 25 1.53 -3.78 0.55
C ASN A 25 0.19 -3.18 0.98
N GLU A 26 -0.86 -3.38 0.17
CA GLU A 26 -2.20 -2.83 0.42
C GLU A 26 -3.18 -3.96 0.77
N LYS A 27 -3.93 -3.77 1.86
CA LYS A 27 -4.99 -4.68 2.29
C LYS A 27 -6.33 -4.13 1.83
N VAL A 28 -6.89 -4.72 0.78
CA VAL A 28 -8.22 -4.38 0.27
C VAL A 28 -9.26 -5.31 0.89
N ARG A 29 -10.28 -4.74 1.54
CA ARG A 29 -11.42 -5.52 2.04
C ARG A 29 -12.51 -5.52 0.98
N LEU A 30 -12.70 -6.66 0.33
CA LEU A 30 -13.80 -6.87 -0.60
C LEU A 30 -15.09 -7.04 0.20
N GLN A 31 -16.09 -6.18 -0.06
CA GLN A 31 -17.41 -6.40 0.49
C GLN A 31 -18.09 -7.54 -0.27
N SER A 32 -18.84 -8.38 0.45
CA SER A 32 -19.66 -9.42 -0.18
C SER A 32 -20.69 -8.72 -1.05
N ASN A 33 -20.59 -8.92 -2.37
CA ASN A 33 -21.61 -8.46 -3.30
C ASN A 33 -22.84 -9.36 -3.09
N LYS A 34 -23.75 -8.93 -2.20
CA LYS A 34 -25.08 -9.53 -2.12
C LYS A 34 -25.85 -9.06 -3.35
N ILE A 35 -25.65 -9.76 -4.47
CA ILE A 35 -26.59 -9.74 -5.58
C ILE A 35 -27.86 -10.36 -4.99
N ARG A 36 -28.83 -9.50 -4.70
CA ARG A 36 -30.16 -9.89 -4.24
C ARG A 36 -30.87 -10.73 -5.28
#